data_AF-W9HKW5-F1
#
_entry.id   AF-W9HKW5-F1
#
_cell.length_a   1.000
_cell.length_b   1.000
_cell.length_c   1.000
_cell.angle_alpha   90.00
_cell.angle_beta   90.00
_cell.angle_gamma   90.00
#
_symmetry.space_group_name_H-M   'P 1'
#
loop_
_entity.id
_entity.type
_entity.pdbx_description
1 polymer ?
#
loop_
_entity_poly.entity_id
_entity_poly.type
_entity_poly.pdbx_seq_one_letter_code
_entity_poly.pdbx_strand_id
1 'polypeptide(L)'
;MRLLQAFNVQRNVTEDGNCGEKINFSKTCIRSDFGDCCGLEGKCGSGKEFSGDNCQDGNYSGSAVTTSSITAKPSATKPPLSISTNRDYACNSGFSFTLYLNHDDQSDRLDKAKWDKAELLIPQLANVIPSMANLKSFSLIRHHRTMRNPLKPWSEAQLYKTTRSTISSLLKSLPESCISLELAVGDINGSNPDPDPTHLCEDLRRLLPRLQHVHINLDPVCDAMLGTWDKDKVFHPISLPHLRSLHLLCIENNEWADLHQPRPLSTWHSLIHGLQQVATLPETSSPARITVLGVLPSGGESDKSIYRTFLHCNVGKQARDTKTWALPVTWLAGLNHTPAYYIRIRNGEAFVVLDKRDYIGIAGGRPWRTLTTGARVPTAWICGKALMPDHGIFEYAEWSKTYPKKQPMLIRNEKLAGQCLISAEEREGYQNTASLVEQTPEGFVRYGGPVSRNWQLYREDEEGPEDWNPDAPNGPVG
;
A
#
# COMPACT_ATOMS: atom_id res chain seq x y z
N MET A 1 -2.86 18.49 -17.16
CA MET A 1 -3.09 17.98 -15.79
C MET A 1 -4.58 18.06 -15.53
N ARG A 2 -5.33 16.97 -15.71
CA ARG A 2 -6.72 16.93 -15.24
C ARG A 2 -6.65 16.73 -13.72
N LEU A 3 -6.80 17.82 -12.98
CA LEU A 3 -7.11 17.77 -11.56
C LEU A 3 -8.47 17.08 -11.41
N LEU A 4 -8.48 15.76 -11.24
CA LEU A 4 -9.64 15.07 -10.68
C LEU A 4 -9.68 15.39 -9.19
N GLN A 5 -10.08 16.63 -8.90
CA GLN A 5 -10.38 17.09 -7.57
C GLN A 5 -11.74 16.53 -7.17
N ALA A 6 -11.73 15.53 -6.30
CA ALA A 6 -12.87 15.30 -5.42
C ALA A 6 -12.86 16.41 -4.34
N PHE A 7 -13.15 17.66 -4.73
CA PHE A 7 -13.45 18.71 -3.77
C PHE A 7 -14.87 18.51 -3.26
N ASN A 8 -15.01 17.74 -2.19
CA ASN A 8 -16.20 17.75 -1.35
C ASN A 8 -16.07 18.87 -0.30
N VAL A 9 -15.82 20.09 -0.78
CA VAL A 9 -16.10 21.32 -0.02
C VAL A 9 -17.61 21.49 -0.08
N GLN A 10 -18.26 21.79 1.04
CA GLN A 10 -19.68 22.13 1.06
C GLN A 10 -19.83 23.47 0.31
N ARG A 11 -20.19 23.39 -0.98
CA ARG A 11 -20.36 24.53 -1.88
C ARG A 11 -21.80 25.01 -1.81
N ASN A 12 -22.01 26.32 -1.75
CA ASN A 12 -23.36 26.88 -1.80
C ASN A 12 -23.98 26.59 -3.18
N VAL A 13 -25.28 26.25 -3.18
CA VAL A 13 -26.04 26.08 -4.43
C VAL A 13 -26.11 27.43 -5.13
N THR A 14 -25.89 27.46 -6.44
CA THR A 14 -25.91 28.70 -7.19
C THR A 14 -27.31 29.32 -7.24
N GLU A 15 -27.38 30.63 -7.03
CA GLU A 15 -28.62 31.43 -7.10
C GLU A 15 -28.77 32.13 -8.47
N ASP A 16 -27.66 32.28 -9.20
CA ASP A 16 -27.56 33.01 -10.47
C ASP A 16 -27.20 32.10 -11.66
N GLY A 17 -27.20 30.78 -11.43
CA GLY A 17 -26.92 29.76 -12.44
C GLY A 17 -25.46 29.71 -12.88
N ASN A 18 -24.55 30.48 -12.27
CA ASN A 18 -23.12 30.47 -12.56
C ASN A 18 -22.41 29.36 -11.75
N CYS A 19 -21.48 28.65 -12.40
CA CYS A 19 -20.79 27.51 -11.81
C CYS A 19 -19.41 27.25 -12.46
N GLY A 20 -18.65 26.31 -11.89
CA GLY A 20 -17.49 25.71 -12.54
C GLY A 20 -16.23 26.58 -12.55
N GLU A 21 -15.31 26.28 -13.47
CA GLU A 21 -13.96 26.86 -13.50
C GLU A 21 -13.95 28.40 -13.54
N LYS A 22 -14.90 29.02 -14.25
CA LYS A 22 -15.01 30.49 -14.39
C LYS A 22 -15.20 31.22 -13.06
N ILE A 23 -15.77 30.55 -12.06
CA ILE A 23 -15.93 31.10 -10.70
C ILE A 23 -15.09 30.33 -9.68
N ASN A 24 -14.03 29.67 -10.14
CA ASN A 24 -13.13 28.83 -9.35
C ASN A 24 -13.89 27.77 -8.52
N PHE A 25 -14.93 27.17 -9.12
CA PHE A 25 -15.80 26.17 -8.51
C PHE A 25 -16.43 26.60 -7.18
N SER A 26 -16.55 27.91 -6.89
CA SER A 26 -17.05 28.41 -5.59
C SER A 26 -18.53 28.11 -5.30
N LYS A 27 -19.35 27.82 -6.32
CA LYS A 27 -20.77 27.43 -6.21
C LYS A 27 -21.04 26.11 -6.94
N THR A 28 -22.09 25.38 -6.53
CA THR A 28 -22.51 24.10 -7.14
C THR A 28 -23.86 24.21 -7.83
N CYS A 29 -24.05 23.40 -8.88
CA CYS A 29 -25.32 23.20 -9.57
C CYS A 29 -26.19 22.12 -8.92
N ILE A 30 -25.62 21.27 -8.05
CA ILE A 30 -26.34 20.14 -7.45
C ILE A 30 -27.50 20.68 -6.60
N ARG A 31 -28.73 20.30 -6.96
CA ARG A 31 -30.02 20.79 -6.41
C ARG A 31 -30.33 22.25 -6.72
N SER A 32 -29.75 22.81 -7.78
CA SER A 32 -30.09 24.14 -8.30
C SER A 32 -31.32 24.08 -9.19
N ASP A 33 -32.14 25.13 -9.19
CA ASP A 33 -33.30 25.26 -10.09
C ASP A 33 -32.91 25.32 -11.58
N PHE A 34 -31.63 25.59 -11.87
CA PHE A 34 -31.08 25.64 -13.22
C PHE A 34 -30.64 24.26 -13.74
N GLY A 35 -30.57 23.24 -12.89
CA GLY A 35 -30.12 21.88 -13.21
C GLY A 35 -28.89 21.44 -12.43
N ASP A 36 -28.68 20.11 -12.34
CA ASP A 36 -27.68 19.48 -11.46
C ASP A 36 -26.26 19.45 -12.02
N CYS A 37 -26.09 19.78 -13.29
CA CYS A 37 -24.80 19.76 -13.96
C CYS A 37 -24.32 21.18 -14.29
N CYS A 38 -23.05 21.44 -14.01
CA CYS A 38 -22.33 22.59 -14.50
C CYS A 38 -21.78 22.33 -15.91
N GLY A 39 -22.30 23.03 -16.91
CA GLY A 39 -21.82 22.93 -18.30
C GLY A 39 -20.46 23.62 -18.50
N LEU A 40 -19.78 23.30 -19.60
CA LEU A 40 -18.46 23.85 -19.95
C LEU A 40 -18.43 25.40 -20.03
N GLU A 41 -19.57 26.03 -20.31
CA GLU A 41 -19.66 27.49 -20.37
C GLU A 41 -19.75 28.17 -18.99
N GLY A 42 -19.75 27.38 -17.90
CA GLY A 42 -19.88 27.88 -16.53
C GLY A 42 -21.32 28.20 -16.13
N LYS A 43 -22.28 27.51 -16.75
CA LYS A 43 -23.71 27.63 -16.47
C LYS A 43 -24.32 26.31 -16.04
N CYS A 44 -25.19 26.35 -15.05
CA CYS A 44 -25.98 25.19 -14.65
C CYS A 44 -27.05 24.89 -15.70
N GLY A 45 -27.25 23.61 -15.97
CA GLY A 45 -28.20 23.15 -16.96
C GLY A 45 -28.65 21.72 -16.72
N SER A 46 -29.73 21.36 -17.41
CA SER A 46 -30.27 20.01 -17.47
C SER A 46 -30.49 19.65 -18.94
N GLY A 47 -30.10 18.45 -19.36
CA GLY A 47 -30.26 18.01 -20.75
C GLY A 47 -29.10 17.14 -21.21
N LYS A 48 -29.17 16.61 -22.43
CA LYS A 48 -28.10 15.76 -23.00
C LYS A 48 -26.81 16.56 -23.21
N GLU A 49 -26.96 17.83 -23.51
CA GLU A 49 -25.89 18.83 -23.63
C GLU A 49 -25.19 19.13 -22.29
N PHE A 50 -25.77 18.72 -21.15
CA PHE A 50 -25.18 18.79 -19.81
C PHE A 50 -24.89 17.39 -19.23
N SER A 51 -24.57 16.42 -20.08
CA SER A 51 -24.26 15.04 -19.68
C SER A 51 -22.90 14.57 -20.19
N GLY A 52 -22.30 13.60 -19.49
CA GLY A 52 -20.98 13.05 -19.84
C GLY A 52 -19.88 14.12 -19.81
N ASP A 53 -19.07 14.18 -20.87
CA ASP A 53 -17.93 15.09 -20.99
C ASP A 53 -18.31 16.59 -21.06
N ASN A 54 -19.59 16.90 -21.27
CA ASN A 54 -20.08 18.28 -21.27
C ASN A 54 -20.39 18.80 -19.86
N CYS A 55 -20.23 17.95 -18.83
CA CYS A 55 -20.39 18.30 -17.43
C CYS A 55 -19.03 18.45 -16.75
N GLN A 56 -18.69 19.65 -16.29
CA GLN A 56 -17.44 19.88 -15.54
C GLN A 56 -17.59 19.60 -14.04
N ASP A 57 -18.81 19.67 -13.49
CA ASP A 57 -19.10 19.44 -12.06
C ASP A 57 -20.59 19.13 -11.86
N GLY A 58 -20.93 18.16 -11.00
CA GLY A 58 -22.30 17.65 -10.83
C GLY A 58 -22.60 16.38 -11.65
N ASN A 59 -23.86 15.95 -11.68
CA ASN A 59 -24.28 14.80 -12.48
C ASN A 59 -25.73 14.94 -12.94
N TYR A 60 -25.96 14.74 -14.24
CA TYR A 60 -27.31 14.62 -14.78
C TYR A 60 -27.88 13.23 -14.44
N SER A 61 -28.86 13.17 -13.54
CA SER A 61 -29.72 11.98 -13.40
C SER A 61 -30.97 12.19 -14.25
N GLY A 62 -31.05 11.51 -15.39
CA GLY A 62 -32.09 11.74 -16.40
C GLY A 62 -33.50 11.31 -16.00
N SER A 63 -34.12 11.99 -15.05
CA SER A 63 -35.55 11.92 -14.79
C SER A 63 -36.18 13.31 -14.81
N ALA A 64 -37.09 13.53 -15.77
CA ALA A 64 -38.02 14.64 -15.72
C ALA A 64 -38.88 14.56 -14.44
N VAL A 65 -39.09 15.71 -13.81
CA VAL A 65 -39.87 15.91 -12.59
C VAL A 65 -41.32 15.45 -12.79
N THR A 66 -41.92 14.79 -11.79
CA THR A 66 -43.37 14.87 -11.62
C THR A 66 -43.68 15.20 -10.17
N THR A 67 -44.13 16.43 -9.97
CA THR A 67 -44.80 16.92 -8.77
C THR A 67 -46.03 16.03 -8.53
N SER A 68 -46.09 15.35 -7.39
CA SER A 68 -47.35 14.82 -6.86
C SER A 68 -47.30 14.84 -5.34
N SER A 69 -48.12 15.73 -4.80
CA SER A 69 -48.54 15.81 -3.41
C SER A 69 -49.33 14.56 -3.00
N ILE A 70 -49.42 14.34 -1.68
CA ILE A 70 -50.55 13.77 -0.90
C ILE A 70 -50.12 12.70 0.15
N THR A 71 -50.13 13.16 1.41
CA THR A 71 -50.44 12.54 2.72
C THR A 71 -49.72 11.32 3.30
N ALA A 72 -49.39 11.50 4.58
CA ALA A 72 -49.03 10.48 5.58
C ALA A 72 -50.24 9.71 6.14
N LYS A 73 -50.01 8.44 6.55
CA LYS A 73 -50.54 7.86 7.80
C LYS A 73 -49.75 6.59 8.23
N PRO A 74 -49.66 6.26 9.53
CA PRO A 74 -48.68 5.31 10.10
C PRO A 74 -49.28 3.96 10.54
N SER A 75 -48.35 3.06 10.93
CA SER A 75 -48.49 1.97 11.92
C SER A 75 -48.89 0.57 11.40
N ALA A 76 -48.03 -0.44 11.63
CA ALA A 76 -48.29 -1.49 12.63
C ALA A 76 -47.12 -2.47 12.81
N THR A 77 -46.80 -2.63 14.08
CA THR A 77 -45.73 -3.32 14.82
C THR A 77 -45.80 -4.87 14.84
N LYS A 78 -44.64 -5.55 14.92
CA LYS A 78 -44.44 -6.76 15.75
C LYS A 78 -42.94 -6.97 16.14
N PRO A 79 -42.60 -7.07 17.45
CA PRO A 79 -41.30 -7.54 18.00
C PRO A 79 -41.49 -8.85 18.81
N PRO A 80 -40.54 -9.36 19.64
CA PRO A 80 -39.06 -9.28 19.69
C PRO A 80 -38.37 -10.69 19.75
N LEU A 81 -37.04 -10.69 20.01
CA LEU A 81 -36.08 -11.78 20.33
C LEU A 81 -35.07 -12.08 19.19
N SER A 82 -33.75 -12.10 19.39
CA SER A 82 -32.91 -11.96 20.59
C SER A 82 -31.50 -11.49 20.23
N ILE A 83 -30.91 -10.75 21.15
CA ILE A 83 -29.57 -10.14 21.15
C ILE A 83 -28.48 -11.20 21.00
N SER A 84 -27.56 -10.99 20.06
CA SER A 84 -26.17 -11.48 20.15
C SER A 84 -25.25 -10.27 20.05
N THR A 85 -24.55 -10.03 21.15
CA THR A 85 -23.59 -8.95 21.35
C THR A 85 -22.38 -9.17 20.45
N ASN A 86 -22.23 -8.39 19.38
CA ASN A 86 -20.92 -8.08 18.84
C ASN A 86 -20.85 -6.59 18.56
N ARG A 87 -19.97 -5.93 19.31
CA ARG A 87 -19.74 -4.49 19.36
C ARG A 87 -19.80 -3.87 17.96
N ASP A 88 -20.80 -3.03 17.76
CA ASP A 88 -20.93 -2.12 16.64
C ASP A 88 -19.69 -1.23 16.54
N TYR A 89 -18.81 -1.51 15.59
CA TYR A 89 -17.80 -0.55 15.17
C TYR A 89 -18.50 0.52 14.34
N ALA A 90 -18.78 1.67 14.96
CA ALA A 90 -19.28 2.87 14.31
C ALA A 90 -18.42 3.22 13.07
N CYS A 91 -19.02 3.15 11.88
CA CYS A 91 -18.36 3.46 10.61
C CYS A 91 -18.18 4.98 10.48
N ASN A 92 -16.98 5.46 10.77
CA ASN A 92 -16.67 6.89 10.74
C ASN A 92 -16.69 7.39 9.27
N SER A 93 -17.58 8.33 8.97
CA SER A 93 -17.54 9.15 7.75
C SER A 93 -16.46 10.22 7.93
N GLY A 94 -15.20 9.85 7.72
CA GLY A 94 -14.09 10.80 7.76
C GLY A 94 -13.89 11.48 6.41
N PHE A 95 -13.71 12.80 6.41
CA PHE A 95 -13.14 13.51 5.27
C PHE A 95 -11.71 12.98 5.06
N SER A 96 -11.46 12.33 3.93
CA SER A 96 -10.14 11.82 3.54
C SER A 96 -9.60 12.66 2.39
N PHE A 97 -8.32 12.99 2.44
CA PHE A 97 -7.61 13.64 1.34
C PHE A 97 -6.49 12.71 0.85
N THR A 98 -6.49 12.42 -0.44
CA THR A 98 -5.49 11.55 -1.07
C THR A 98 -4.79 12.30 -2.19
N LEU A 99 -3.49 12.47 -2.06
CA LEU A 99 -2.62 13.04 -3.09
C LEU A 99 -1.88 11.93 -3.83
N TYR A 100 -2.21 11.81 -5.12
CA TYR A 100 -1.61 10.86 -6.06
C TYR A 100 -0.46 11.52 -6.82
N LEU A 101 0.77 11.03 -6.62
CA LEU A 101 1.98 11.52 -7.25
C LEU A 101 2.22 10.79 -8.58
N ASN A 102 1.50 11.18 -9.62
CA ASN A 102 1.50 10.51 -10.93
C ASN A 102 1.74 11.49 -12.09
N HIS A 103 2.31 10.97 -13.18
CA HIS A 103 2.28 11.63 -14.49
C HIS A 103 0.92 11.34 -15.17
N ASP A 104 0.41 12.24 -16.01
CA ASP A 104 -0.84 12.02 -16.79
C ASP A 104 -0.60 12.08 -18.30
N ASP A 105 0.66 12.15 -18.77
CA ASP A 105 0.95 12.26 -20.20
C ASP A 105 1.55 10.98 -20.78
N GLN A 106 0.99 10.56 -21.92
CA GLN A 106 1.50 9.45 -22.75
C GLN A 106 2.71 9.87 -23.59
N SER A 107 3.21 11.10 -23.46
CA SER A 107 4.40 11.51 -24.21
C SER A 107 5.64 10.84 -23.64
N ASP A 108 6.25 9.94 -24.41
CA ASP A 108 7.55 9.30 -24.17
C ASP A 108 8.72 10.29 -23.98
N ARG A 109 8.46 11.59 -23.94
CA ARG A 109 9.43 12.64 -23.64
C ARG A 109 9.21 13.17 -22.22
N LEU A 110 10.20 12.92 -21.38
CA LEU A 110 10.42 13.56 -20.08
C LEU A 110 10.48 15.09 -20.25
N ASP A 111 9.33 15.75 -20.21
CA ASP A 111 9.28 17.21 -20.35
C ASP A 111 9.61 17.87 -19.00
N LYS A 112 10.89 18.20 -18.80
CA LYS A 112 11.44 18.77 -17.56
C LYS A 112 10.61 19.92 -16.99
N ALA A 113 10.08 20.78 -17.86
CA ALA A 113 9.29 21.95 -17.49
C ALA A 113 7.94 21.62 -16.82
N LYS A 114 7.37 20.42 -17.03
CA LYS A 114 6.15 19.99 -16.33
C LYS A 114 6.45 19.54 -14.91
N TRP A 115 7.64 19.00 -14.66
CA TRP A 115 8.11 18.64 -13.31
C TRP A 115 8.27 19.89 -12.44
N ASP A 116 8.93 20.92 -12.98
CA ASP A 116 9.15 22.19 -12.27
C ASP A 116 7.82 22.83 -11.83
N LYS A 117 6.74 22.70 -12.63
CA LYS A 117 5.40 23.18 -12.25
C LYS A 117 4.72 22.34 -11.17
N ALA A 118 4.83 21.02 -11.22
CA ALA A 118 4.28 20.16 -10.16
C ALA A 118 5.01 20.38 -8.83
N GLU A 119 6.32 20.58 -8.89
CA GLU A 119 7.18 20.91 -7.76
C GLU A 119 6.82 22.27 -7.14
N LEU A 120 6.29 23.23 -7.91
CA LEU A 120 5.76 24.50 -7.40
C LEU A 120 4.38 24.35 -6.72
N LEU A 121 3.54 23.43 -7.16
CA LEU A 121 2.16 23.29 -6.67
C LEU A 121 2.05 22.48 -5.38
N ILE A 122 2.88 21.46 -5.19
CA ILE A 122 2.79 20.59 -4.00
C ILE A 122 3.12 21.36 -2.71
N PRO A 123 4.15 22.22 -2.64
CA PRO A 123 4.38 23.07 -1.49
C PRO A 123 3.22 24.03 -1.20
N GLN A 124 2.50 24.50 -2.22
CA GLN A 124 1.32 25.35 -2.02
C GLN A 124 0.17 24.61 -1.33
N LEU A 125 0.06 23.29 -1.48
CA LEU A 125 -0.92 22.50 -0.73
C LEU A 125 -0.68 22.57 0.78
N ALA A 126 0.58 22.73 1.22
CA ALA A 126 0.90 22.93 2.63
C ALA A 126 0.25 24.19 3.21
N ASN A 127 -0.12 25.18 2.37
CA ASN A 127 -0.85 26.37 2.80
C ASN A 127 -2.37 26.14 2.91
N VAL A 128 -2.91 25.15 2.18
CA VAL A 128 -4.35 24.88 2.13
C VAL A 128 -4.75 23.80 3.15
N ILE A 129 -3.92 22.78 3.34
CA ILE A 129 -4.18 21.66 4.27
C ILE A 129 -4.57 22.13 5.69
N PRO A 130 -3.95 23.16 6.30
CA PRO A 130 -4.33 23.62 7.63
C PRO A 130 -5.79 24.10 7.72
N SER A 131 -6.37 24.58 6.63
CA SER A 131 -7.78 25.03 6.58
C SER A 131 -8.79 23.88 6.58
N MET A 132 -8.33 22.63 6.37
CA MET A 132 -9.18 21.44 6.32
C MET A 132 -9.52 20.92 7.73
N ALA A 133 -10.25 21.71 8.53
CA ALA A 133 -10.50 21.44 9.95
C ALA A 133 -11.13 20.06 10.24
N ASN A 134 -11.81 19.43 9.28
CA ASN A 134 -12.45 18.12 9.42
C ASN A 134 -11.66 16.94 8.81
N LEU A 135 -10.45 17.18 8.29
CA LEU A 135 -9.62 16.16 7.65
C LEU A 135 -9.26 15.06 8.66
N LYS A 136 -9.74 13.83 8.46
CA LYS A 136 -9.46 12.68 9.34
C LYS A 136 -8.36 11.77 8.83
N SER A 137 -8.17 11.70 7.51
CA SER A 137 -7.22 10.79 6.88
C SER A 137 -6.48 11.51 5.77
N PHE A 138 -5.16 11.43 5.78
CA PHE A 138 -4.30 11.95 4.73
C PHE A 138 -3.48 10.80 4.11
N SER A 139 -3.44 10.77 2.79
CA SER A 139 -2.64 9.79 2.04
C SER A 139 -1.80 10.49 0.99
N LEU A 140 -0.49 10.28 1.02
CA LEU A 140 0.44 10.69 -0.03
C LEU A 140 1.03 9.43 -0.67
N ILE A 141 0.75 9.20 -1.95
CA ILE A 141 1.08 7.94 -2.61
C ILE A 141 1.62 8.14 -4.02
N ARG A 142 2.70 7.42 -4.37
CA ARG A 142 3.09 7.21 -5.77
C ARG A 142 2.22 6.11 -6.36
N HIS A 143 1.17 6.48 -7.10
CA HIS A 143 0.22 5.50 -7.59
C HIS A 143 0.58 5.01 -8.98
N HIS A 144 1.01 3.77 -9.01
CA HIS A 144 1.56 3.18 -10.22
C HIS A 144 0.53 2.75 -11.27
N ARG A 145 -0.76 3.02 -11.10
CA ARG A 145 -1.80 2.61 -12.05
C ARG A 145 -2.53 3.80 -12.65
N THR A 146 -3.06 3.59 -13.85
CA THR A 146 -3.93 4.56 -14.52
C THR A 146 -5.38 4.11 -14.36
N MET A 147 -6.30 5.07 -14.26
CA MET A 147 -7.74 4.74 -14.35
C MET A 147 -8.13 4.29 -15.77
N ARG A 148 -7.40 4.70 -16.81
CA ARG A 148 -7.69 4.34 -18.20
C ARG A 148 -7.25 2.93 -18.57
N ASN A 149 -6.14 2.45 -18.01
CA ASN A 149 -5.63 1.09 -18.22
C ASN A 149 -5.01 0.54 -16.93
N PRO A 150 -5.83 0.03 -16.00
CA PRO A 150 -5.35 -0.49 -14.72
C PRO A 150 -4.41 -1.70 -14.83
N LEU A 151 -4.40 -2.38 -15.97
CA LEU A 151 -3.55 -3.55 -16.25
C LEU A 151 -2.18 -3.17 -16.82
N LYS A 152 -1.97 -1.91 -17.23
CA LYS A 152 -0.68 -1.39 -17.69
C LYS A 152 -0.17 -0.34 -16.70
N PRO A 153 0.56 -0.74 -15.66
CA PRO A 153 1.09 0.19 -14.68
C PRO A 153 2.19 1.08 -15.26
N TRP A 154 2.37 2.26 -14.66
CA TRP A 154 3.46 3.18 -14.97
C TRP A 154 4.81 2.56 -14.60
N SER A 155 5.82 2.72 -15.44
CA SER A 155 7.19 2.36 -15.06
C SER A 155 7.71 3.29 -13.95
N GLU A 156 8.70 2.85 -13.17
CA GLU A 156 9.29 3.67 -12.09
C GLU A 156 9.81 5.03 -12.58
N ALA A 157 10.36 5.09 -13.79
CA ALA A 157 10.87 6.32 -14.40
C ALA A 157 9.77 7.36 -14.71
N GLN A 158 8.51 6.93 -14.76
CA GLN A 158 7.38 7.81 -15.04
C GLN A 158 6.67 8.29 -13.77
N LEU A 159 7.07 7.80 -12.59
CA LEU A 159 6.49 8.24 -11.33
C LEU A 159 7.19 9.51 -10.85
N TYR A 160 6.39 10.45 -10.33
CA TYR A 160 6.95 11.67 -9.73
C TYR A 160 7.74 11.31 -8.49
N LYS A 161 8.97 11.82 -8.41
CA LYS A 161 9.81 11.77 -7.20
C LYS A 161 9.75 13.15 -6.53
N THR A 162 9.08 13.21 -5.39
CA THR A 162 9.01 14.43 -4.57
C THR A 162 10.24 14.52 -3.64
N THR A 163 10.55 15.72 -3.15
CA THR A 163 11.64 15.95 -2.20
C THR A 163 11.24 15.68 -0.74
N ARG A 164 12.24 15.48 0.13
CA ARG A 164 12.03 15.30 1.58
C ARG A 164 11.48 16.57 2.23
N SER A 165 12.04 17.72 1.89
CA SER A 165 11.54 19.05 2.27
C SER A 165 10.06 19.26 1.93
N THR A 166 9.60 18.82 0.76
CA THR A 166 8.19 18.90 0.37
C THR A 166 7.31 18.02 1.26
N ILE A 167 7.73 16.76 1.49
CA ILE A 167 7.00 15.85 2.39
C ILE A 167 6.95 16.43 3.81
N SER A 168 8.08 16.95 4.31
CA SER A 168 8.17 17.59 5.63
C SER A 168 7.18 18.74 5.77
N SER A 169 7.09 19.60 4.75
CA SER A 169 6.15 20.73 4.73
C SER A 169 4.69 20.25 4.78
N LEU A 170 4.34 19.21 4.01
CA LEU A 170 3.01 18.61 4.06
C LEU A 170 2.68 18.01 5.43
N LEU A 171 3.60 17.25 6.01
CA LEU A 171 3.44 16.61 7.32
C LEU A 171 3.22 17.65 8.43
N LYS A 172 4.01 18.73 8.43
CA LYS A 172 3.89 19.83 9.39
C LYS A 172 2.58 20.60 9.26
N SER A 173 1.98 20.64 8.06
CA SER A 173 0.72 21.32 7.80
C SER A 173 -0.52 20.50 8.13
N LEU A 174 -0.41 19.22 8.47
CA LEU A 174 -1.57 18.38 8.77
C LEU A 174 -2.33 18.89 10.01
N PRO A 175 -3.63 19.20 9.94
CA PRO A 175 -4.40 19.69 11.08
C PRO A 175 -4.53 18.61 12.16
N GLU A 176 -4.79 19.02 13.40
CA GLU A 176 -4.96 18.14 14.57
C GLU A 176 -6.05 17.07 14.38
N SER A 177 -7.08 17.38 13.59
CA SER A 177 -8.15 16.43 13.23
C SER A 177 -7.68 15.23 12.40
N CYS A 178 -6.51 15.32 11.77
CA CYS A 178 -5.94 14.26 10.93
C CYS A 178 -5.38 13.13 11.80
N ILE A 179 -6.17 12.09 12.01
CA ILE A 179 -5.86 10.94 12.88
C ILE A 179 -5.40 9.70 12.12
N SER A 180 -5.26 9.77 10.80
CA SER A 180 -4.79 8.65 9.97
C SER A 180 -3.86 9.13 8.86
N LEU A 181 -2.75 8.42 8.68
CA LEU A 181 -1.69 8.81 7.76
C LEU A 181 -1.24 7.62 6.92
N GLU A 182 -1.25 7.78 5.61
CA GLU A 182 -0.51 6.92 4.69
C GLU A 182 0.55 7.73 3.96
N LEU A 183 1.80 7.32 4.12
CA LEU A 183 2.93 7.84 3.36
C LEU A 183 3.50 6.68 2.54
N ALA A 184 3.08 6.56 1.29
CA ALA A 184 3.47 5.49 0.37
C ALA A 184 4.26 6.04 -0.82
N VAL A 185 5.43 6.58 -0.52
CA VAL A 185 6.28 7.30 -1.47
C VAL A 185 7.55 6.50 -1.82
N GLY A 186 7.88 5.42 -1.11
CA GLY A 186 9.04 4.55 -1.41
C GLY A 186 10.38 5.28 -1.39
N ASP A 187 11.31 4.84 -2.25
CA ASP A 187 12.64 5.46 -2.41
C ASP A 187 12.53 6.91 -2.90
N ILE A 188 12.99 7.81 -2.03
CA ILE A 188 13.06 9.26 -2.20
C ILE A 188 14.50 9.76 -2.38
N ASN A 189 15.50 8.88 -2.24
CA ASN A 189 16.92 9.16 -2.34
C ASN A 189 17.47 9.02 -3.77
N GLY A 190 16.60 8.93 -4.78
CA GLY A 190 17.00 8.80 -6.19
C GLY A 190 18.19 9.70 -6.53
N SER A 191 19.13 9.20 -7.34
CA SER A 191 20.52 9.64 -7.66
C SER A 191 20.89 11.13 -7.64
N ASN A 192 20.43 11.90 -6.65
CA ASN A 192 20.60 13.33 -6.55
C ASN A 192 21.93 13.58 -5.83
N PRO A 193 22.89 14.28 -6.45
CA PRO A 193 24.22 14.47 -5.89
C PRO A 193 24.25 15.34 -4.62
N ASP A 194 23.20 16.12 -4.34
CA ASP A 194 23.05 16.89 -3.11
C ASP A 194 22.01 16.24 -2.18
N PRO A 195 22.42 15.75 -0.98
CA PRO A 195 21.49 15.16 -0.03
C PRO A 195 20.64 16.27 0.64
N ASP A 196 19.31 16.22 0.45
CA ASP A 196 18.35 17.01 1.24
C ASP A 196 18.54 16.63 2.72
N PRO A 197 18.98 17.55 3.60
CA PRO A 197 19.31 17.24 5.00
C PRO A 197 18.07 16.94 5.85
N THR A 198 16.86 17.11 5.29
CA THR A 198 15.60 16.94 6.02
C THR A 198 15.43 15.52 6.55
N HIS A 199 15.36 15.37 7.87
CA HIS A 199 15.18 14.07 8.51
C HIS A 199 13.70 13.78 8.81
N LEU A 200 12.96 13.24 7.83
CA LEU A 200 11.51 12.99 7.89
C LEU A 200 11.02 12.20 9.11
N CYS A 201 11.86 11.32 9.67
CA CYS A 201 11.51 10.56 10.86
C CYS A 201 11.24 11.47 12.07
N GLU A 202 11.86 12.65 12.16
CA GLU A 202 11.58 13.60 13.25
C GLU A 202 10.18 14.21 13.14
N ASP A 203 9.74 14.53 11.92
CA ASP A 203 8.39 15.04 11.69
C ASP A 203 7.35 13.95 11.97
N LEU A 204 7.63 12.71 11.56
CA LEU A 204 6.80 11.55 11.91
C LEU A 204 6.72 11.36 13.43
N ARG A 205 7.85 11.45 14.16
CA ARG A 205 7.87 11.33 15.63
C ARG A 205 6.94 12.32 16.32
N ARG A 206 6.82 13.55 15.79
CA ARG A 206 5.89 14.58 16.33
C ARG A 206 4.43 14.26 16.05
N LEU A 207 4.13 13.62 14.92
CA LEU A 207 2.76 13.31 14.51
C LEU A 207 2.22 12.00 15.12
N LEU A 208 3.08 10.99 15.27
CA LEU A 208 2.66 9.64 15.68
C LEU A 208 1.80 9.58 16.96
N PRO A 209 2.05 10.37 18.03
CA PRO A 209 1.26 10.29 19.26
C PRO A 209 -0.26 10.53 19.09
N ARG A 210 -0.66 11.34 18.11
CA ARG A 210 -2.08 11.64 17.83
C ARG A 210 -2.74 10.73 16.80
N LEU A 211 -1.96 9.90 16.10
CA LEU A 211 -2.46 9.07 15.00
C LEU A 211 -3.03 7.73 15.49
N GLN A 212 -4.10 7.28 14.85
CA GLN A 212 -4.75 5.99 15.11
C GLN A 212 -4.32 4.92 14.11
N HIS A 213 -4.27 5.26 12.82
CA HIS A 213 -3.89 4.35 11.75
C HIS A 213 -2.77 4.96 10.93
N VAL A 214 -1.62 4.29 10.93
CA VAL A 214 -0.42 4.75 10.20
C VAL A 214 0.13 3.67 9.27
N HIS A 215 0.44 4.05 8.03
CA HIS A 215 1.20 3.25 7.06
C HIS A 215 2.33 4.05 6.45
N ILE A 216 3.55 3.53 6.57
CA ILE A 216 4.77 4.20 6.11
C ILE A 216 5.50 3.23 5.19
N ASN A 217 5.55 3.60 3.92
CA ASN A 217 6.45 3.09 2.90
C ASN A 217 7.29 4.27 2.42
N LEU A 218 8.42 4.45 3.09
CA LEU A 218 9.39 5.52 2.91
C LEU A 218 10.77 4.89 3.06
N ASP A 219 11.70 5.23 2.17
CA ASP A 219 13.06 4.69 2.20
C ASP A 219 14.08 5.82 1.95
N PRO A 220 15.02 6.10 2.87
CA PRO A 220 15.29 5.42 4.16
C PRO A 220 14.39 5.86 5.31
N VAL A 221 14.25 4.97 6.31
CA VAL A 221 13.39 5.18 7.50
C VAL A 221 13.95 4.59 8.80
N CYS A 222 14.35 5.43 9.77
CA CYS A 222 15.04 4.99 11.00
C CYS A 222 14.21 5.04 12.30
N ASP A 223 14.76 4.48 13.37
CA ASP A 223 14.15 4.39 14.70
C ASP A 223 13.94 5.74 15.41
N ALA A 224 14.54 6.82 14.91
CA ALA A 224 14.29 8.17 15.41
C ALA A 224 12.85 8.66 15.19
N MET A 225 12.02 7.94 14.41
CA MET A 225 10.58 8.20 14.40
C MET A 225 9.87 7.70 15.67
N LEU A 226 10.48 6.73 16.36
CA LEU A 226 9.90 5.99 17.49
C LEU A 226 10.44 6.46 18.85
N GLY A 227 11.46 7.29 18.88
CA GLY A 227 12.10 7.72 20.12
C GLY A 227 13.33 8.60 19.90
N THR A 228 14.09 8.79 20.98
CA THR A 228 15.37 9.51 20.99
C THR A 228 16.43 8.74 21.74
N TRP A 229 17.67 8.87 21.30
CA TRP A 229 18.83 8.36 22.03
C TRP A 229 19.43 9.46 22.90
N ASP A 230 19.77 9.13 24.14
CA ASP A 230 20.54 10.04 25.01
C ASP A 230 22.06 9.84 24.88
N LYS A 231 22.82 10.57 25.71
CA LYS A 231 24.28 10.52 25.72
C LYS A 231 24.84 9.16 26.15
N ASP A 232 24.05 8.41 26.93
CA ASP A 232 24.42 7.09 27.46
C ASP A 232 23.97 5.96 26.53
N LYS A 233 23.51 6.30 25.32
CA LYS A 233 23.02 5.35 24.30
C LYS A 233 21.81 4.57 24.79
N VAL A 234 20.98 5.18 25.64
CA VAL A 234 19.68 4.63 26.04
C VAL A 234 18.61 5.17 25.09
N PHE A 235 17.79 4.26 24.54
CA PHE A 235 16.66 4.62 23.71
C PHE A 235 15.45 4.99 24.55
N HIS A 236 14.93 6.19 24.34
CA HIS A 236 13.74 6.72 25.00
C HIS A 236 12.56 6.69 24.00
N PRO A 237 11.67 5.69 24.08
CA PRO A 237 10.54 5.57 23.15
C PRO A 237 9.50 6.68 23.36
N ILE A 238 8.81 7.08 22.30
CA ILE A 238 7.65 7.96 22.40
C ILE A 238 6.37 7.18 22.75
N SER A 239 5.48 7.82 23.49
CA SER A 239 4.15 7.29 23.79
C SER A 239 3.20 7.42 22.60
N LEU A 240 2.46 6.35 22.28
CA LEU A 240 1.49 6.30 21.18
C LEU A 240 0.07 5.99 21.70
N PRO A 241 -0.56 6.93 22.42
CA PRO A 241 -1.78 6.66 23.20
C PRO A 241 -3.02 6.36 22.37
N HIS A 242 -3.07 6.81 21.12
CA HIS A 242 -4.23 6.63 20.25
C HIS A 242 -4.05 5.55 19.20
N LEU A 243 -2.87 4.91 19.14
CA LEU A 243 -2.52 3.99 18.07
C LEU A 243 -3.44 2.77 18.07
N ARG A 244 -3.96 2.45 16.89
CA ARG A 244 -4.73 1.22 16.62
C ARG A 244 -4.01 0.32 15.63
N SER A 245 -3.32 0.91 14.64
CA SER A 245 -2.49 0.15 13.71
C SER A 245 -1.31 0.96 13.19
N LEU A 246 -0.13 0.34 13.16
CA LEU A 246 1.08 0.88 12.54
C LEU A 246 1.65 -0.18 11.57
N HIS A 247 1.83 0.19 10.31
CA HIS A 247 2.49 -0.64 9.31
C HIS A 247 3.71 0.08 8.74
N LEU A 248 4.89 -0.50 8.92
CA LEU A 248 6.15 0.02 8.38
C LEU A 248 6.67 -0.92 7.30
N LEU A 249 7.15 -0.37 6.19
CA LEU A 249 7.90 -1.11 5.18
C LEU A 249 9.38 -0.79 5.28
N CYS A 250 10.19 -1.84 5.36
CA CYS A 250 11.64 -1.81 5.38
C CYS A 250 12.16 -2.64 4.18
N ILE A 251 12.08 -2.05 2.98
CA ILE A 251 12.35 -2.78 1.73
C ILE A 251 13.87 -2.90 1.48
N GLU A 252 14.63 -1.83 1.70
CA GLU A 252 16.09 -1.88 1.66
C GLU A 252 16.65 -2.01 3.08
N ASN A 253 17.30 -3.16 3.34
CA ASN A 253 17.98 -3.39 4.60
C ASN A 253 19.38 -2.77 4.52
N ASN A 254 19.43 -1.45 4.40
CA ASN A 254 20.68 -0.71 4.41
C ASN A 254 21.31 -0.85 5.81
N GLU A 255 22.58 -1.21 5.89
CA GLU A 255 23.32 -1.15 7.14
C GLU A 255 23.53 0.32 7.48
N TRP A 256 22.94 0.81 8.57
CA TRP A 256 23.35 2.08 9.13
C TRP A 256 24.49 1.84 10.08
N ALA A 257 25.61 2.52 9.82
CA ALA A 257 26.58 2.83 10.84
C ALA A 257 25.92 3.81 11.81
N ASP A 258 25.06 3.29 12.69
CA ASP A 258 24.46 4.10 13.74
C ASP A 258 25.56 4.43 14.76
N LEU A 259 25.94 5.71 14.84
CA LEU A 259 26.93 6.24 15.79
C LEU A 259 26.56 5.95 17.25
N HIS A 260 25.29 5.61 17.50
CA HIS A 260 24.71 5.45 18.82
C HIS A 260 24.66 4.00 19.32
N GLN A 261 25.02 2.98 18.52
CA GLN A 261 25.05 1.59 18.98
C GLN A 261 26.46 0.96 18.93
N PRO A 262 26.78 0.01 19.84
CA PRO A 262 28.08 -0.68 19.84
C PRO A 262 28.24 -1.71 18.72
N ARG A 263 27.16 -2.08 18.00
CA ARG A 263 27.19 -2.93 16.80
C ARG A 263 26.24 -2.36 15.74
N PRO A 264 26.59 -2.37 14.44
CA PRO A 264 25.67 -1.97 13.39
C PRO A 264 24.46 -2.92 13.37
N LEU A 265 23.27 -2.39 13.60
CA LEU A 265 22.02 -3.08 13.37
C LEU A 265 21.51 -2.71 11.98
N SER A 266 20.96 -3.69 11.28
CA SER A 266 20.22 -3.41 10.05
C SER A 266 18.94 -2.62 10.36
N THR A 267 18.43 -1.84 9.40
CA THR A 267 17.18 -1.06 9.58
C THR A 267 16.03 -1.91 10.13
N TRP A 268 15.89 -3.16 9.66
CA TRP A 268 14.92 -4.13 10.19
C TRP A 268 15.03 -4.34 11.70
N HIS A 269 16.24 -4.57 12.21
CA HIS A 269 16.46 -4.85 13.64
C HIS A 269 16.29 -3.59 14.50
N SER A 270 16.83 -2.45 14.06
CA SER A 270 16.69 -1.17 14.76
C SER A 270 15.22 -0.77 14.90
N LEU A 271 14.43 -0.84 13.82
CA LEU A 271 13.01 -0.50 13.84
C LEU A 271 12.20 -1.43 14.75
N ILE A 272 12.39 -2.75 14.63
CA ILE A 272 11.62 -3.70 15.45
C ILE A 272 11.98 -3.54 16.93
N HIS A 273 13.26 -3.34 17.25
CA HIS A 273 13.68 -3.06 18.63
C HIS A 273 13.00 -1.79 19.17
N GLY A 274 13.04 -0.68 18.43
CA GLY A 274 12.37 0.56 18.82
C GLY A 274 10.86 0.39 19.02
N LEU A 275 10.20 -0.39 18.14
CA LEU A 275 8.77 -0.70 18.25
C LEU A 275 8.45 -1.55 19.47
N GLN A 276 9.31 -2.51 19.84
CA GLN A 276 9.14 -3.30 21.07
C GLN A 276 9.19 -2.39 22.30
N GLN A 277 10.13 -1.44 22.34
CA GLN A 277 10.21 -0.45 23.44
C GLN A 277 8.98 0.46 23.50
N VAL A 278 8.42 0.87 22.35
CA VAL A 278 7.16 1.62 22.31
C VAL A 278 5.98 0.76 22.82
N ALA A 279 5.96 -0.52 22.49
CA ALA A 279 4.87 -1.44 22.86
C ALA A 279 4.87 -1.81 24.36
N THR A 280 5.99 -1.63 25.07
CA THR A 280 6.06 -1.86 26.52
C THR A 280 5.53 -0.68 27.34
N LEU A 281 5.41 0.51 26.75
CA LEU A 281 4.87 1.69 27.44
C LEU A 281 3.40 1.48 27.85
N PRO A 282 3.03 1.76 29.11
CA PRO A 282 1.64 1.63 29.59
C PRO A 282 0.63 2.47 28.81
N GLU A 283 1.07 3.62 28.32
CA GLU A 283 0.23 4.59 27.61
C GLU A 283 -0.03 4.18 26.17
N THR A 284 0.79 3.32 25.57
CA THR A 284 0.56 2.84 24.20
C THR A 284 -0.68 1.95 24.19
N SER A 285 -1.67 2.34 23.37
CA SER A 285 -2.97 1.67 23.29
C SER A 285 -2.82 0.16 23.08
N SER A 286 -3.13 -0.64 24.09
CA SER A 286 -3.32 -2.08 23.94
C SER A 286 -4.76 -2.33 23.49
N PRO A 287 -5.04 -2.97 22.34
CA PRO A 287 -4.18 -3.86 21.54
C PRO A 287 -3.84 -3.29 20.14
N ALA A 288 -2.98 -2.28 20.04
CA ALA A 288 -2.53 -1.77 18.75
C ALA A 288 -1.84 -2.86 17.92
N ARG A 289 -2.18 -2.93 16.62
CA ARG A 289 -1.54 -3.86 15.68
C ARG A 289 -0.32 -3.21 15.06
N ILE A 290 0.88 -3.64 15.45
CA ILE A 290 2.15 -3.11 14.96
C ILE A 290 2.80 -4.14 14.04
N THR A 291 3.10 -3.74 12.81
CA THR A 291 3.64 -4.65 11.80
C THR A 291 4.78 -4.02 11.01
N VAL A 292 5.79 -4.82 10.71
CA VAL A 292 6.93 -4.43 9.87
C VAL A 292 7.03 -5.43 8.71
N LEU A 293 7.14 -4.92 7.49
CA LEU A 293 7.35 -5.72 6.29
C LEU A 293 8.79 -5.55 5.80
N GLY A 294 9.57 -6.63 5.86
CA GLY A 294 10.93 -6.71 5.35
C GLY A 294 10.99 -7.50 4.04
N VAL A 295 12.07 -7.32 3.29
CA VAL A 295 12.31 -8.06 2.05
C VAL A 295 13.73 -8.63 2.04
N LEU A 296 13.83 -9.92 1.74
CA LEU A 296 15.09 -10.63 1.58
C LEU A 296 15.31 -10.98 0.10
N PRO A 297 16.56 -10.95 -0.39
CA PRO A 297 16.87 -11.23 -1.78
C PRO A 297 16.65 -12.71 -2.12
N SER A 298 16.44 -12.97 -3.41
CA SER A 298 16.58 -14.32 -3.97
C SER A 298 18.06 -14.66 -4.18
N GLY A 299 18.39 -15.94 -4.32
CA GLY A 299 19.75 -16.38 -4.64
C GLY A 299 20.18 -16.07 -6.08
N GLY A 300 19.29 -15.55 -6.92
CA GLY A 300 19.62 -15.05 -8.26
C GLY A 300 20.06 -16.16 -9.20
N GLU A 301 21.02 -15.87 -10.08
CA GLU A 301 21.61 -16.89 -10.97
C GLU A 301 22.59 -17.82 -10.23
N SER A 302 23.07 -17.41 -9.05
CA SER A 302 23.91 -18.27 -8.21
C SER A 302 23.09 -19.43 -7.66
N ASP A 303 21.95 -19.16 -7.01
CA ASP A 303 21.11 -20.18 -6.39
C ASP A 303 19.62 -19.92 -6.67
N LYS A 304 19.03 -20.69 -7.58
CA LYS A 304 17.61 -20.54 -7.92
C LYS A 304 16.67 -21.25 -6.95
N SER A 305 17.19 -22.06 -6.03
CA SER A 305 16.40 -22.64 -4.94
C SER A 305 16.06 -21.61 -3.85
N ILE A 306 16.79 -20.49 -3.77
CA ILE A 306 16.56 -19.45 -2.76
C ILE A 306 15.56 -18.42 -3.31
N TYR A 307 14.37 -18.38 -2.72
CA TYR A 307 13.27 -17.54 -3.17
C TYR A 307 13.33 -16.16 -2.52
N ARG A 308 12.92 -15.14 -3.29
CA ARG A 308 12.69 -13.81 -2.70
C ARG A 308 11.66 -13.97 -1.61
N THR A 309 11.96 -13.47 -0.41
CA THR A 309 11.14 -13.73 0.77
C THR A 309 10.70 -12.43 1.41
N PHE A 310 9.39 -12.25 1.61
CA PHE A 310 8.86 -11.17 2.44
C PHE A 310 8.80 -11.63 3.88
N LEU A 311 9.24 -10.77 4.81
CA LEU A 311 9.12 -10.98 6.24
C LEU A 311 7.99 -10.08 6.77
N HIS A 312 6.84 -10.65 7.07
CA HIS A 312 5.74 -9.95 7.73
C HIS A 312 5.82 -10.18 9.24
N CYS A 313 6.45 -9.25 9.95
CA CYS A 313 6.61 -9.30 11.40
C CYS A 313 5.44 -8.61 12.09
N ASN A 314 4.77 -9.32 13.00
CA ASN A 314 3.84 -8.77 13.96
C ASN A 314 4.59 -8.53 15.27
N VAL A 315 4.81 -7.27 15.62
CA VAL A 315 5.67 -6.88 16.74
C VAL A 315 4.90 -7.00 18.05
N GLY A 316 5.36 -7.90 18.92
CA GLY A 316 4.86 -8.04 20.29
C GLY A 316 5.61 -7.15 21.28
N LYS A 317 5.17 -7.13 22.54
CA LYS A 317 5.87 -6.39 23.61
C LYS A 317 7.27 -6.94 23.91
N GLN A 318 7.46 -8.24 23.66
CA GLN A 318 8.72 -8.94 23.85
C GLN A 318 9.01 -9.82 22.63
N ALA A 319 10.24 -10.32 22.54
CA ALA A 319 10.66 -11.22 21.45
C ALA A 319 9.79 -12.47 21.35
N ARG A 320 9.39 -13.07 22.48
CA ARG A 320 8.51 -14.25 22.52
C ARG A 320 7.09 -14.01 21.98
N ASP A 321 6.62 -12.77 22.08
CA ASP A 321 5.29 -12.36 21.61
C ASP A 321 5.34 -11.87 20.15
N THR A 322 6.54 -11.78 19.58
CA THR A 322 6.78 -11.36 18.20
C THR A 322 6.75 -12.58 17.29
N LYS A 323 5.96 -12.50 16.22
CA LYS A 323 5.84 -13.59 15.23
C LYS A 323 6.08 -13.02 13.84
N THR A 324 6.95 -13.67 13.08
CA THR A 324 7.30 -13.25 11.73
C THR A 324 6.90 -14.33 10.75
N TRP A 325 6.15 -13.94 9.72
CA TRP A 325 5.85 -14.83 8.60
C TRP A 325 6.79 -14.58 7.44
N ALA A 326 7.50 -15.61 7.02
CA ALA A 326 8.29 -15.63 5.80
C ALA A 326 7.40 -16.09 4.63
N LEU A 327 7.28 -15.26 3.60
CA LEU A 327 6.37 -15.45 2.46
C LEU A 327 7.18 -15.56 1.16
N PRO A 328 7.15 -16.70 0.45
CA PRO A 328 7.93 -16.88 -0.75
C PRO A 328 7.28 -16.19 -1.95
N VAL A 329 8.13 -15.55 -2.77
CA VAL A 329 7.74 -14.89 -4.01
C VAL A 329 8.65 -15.39 -5.13
N THR A 330 8.04 -15.72 -6.27
CA THR A 330 8.76 -16.10 -7.48
C THR A 330 8.15 -15.45 -8.71
N TRP A 331 8.94 -15.38 -9.77
CA TRP A 331 8.51 -14.83 -11.05
C TRP A 331 7.79 -15.89 -11.90
N LEU A 332 6.86 -15.43 -12.74
CA LEU A 332 6.33 -16.20 -13.86
C LEU A 332 6.06 -15.32 -15.07
N ALA A 333 5.84 -15.95 -16.22
CA ALA A 333 5.41 -15.26 -17.43
C ALA A 333 3.98 -14.71 -17.28
N GLY A 334 3.84 -13.39 -17.27
CA GLY A 334 2.56 -12.69 -17.22
C GLY A 334 1.84 -12.62 -18.57
N LEU A 335 0.93 -11.66 -18.69
CA LEU A 335 0.15 -11.41 -19.91
C LEU A 335 1.00 -10.62 -20.93
N ASN A 336 0.82 -10.87 -22.23
CA ASN A 336 1.51 -10.11 -23.29
C ASN A 336 3.04 -9.97 -23.09
N HIS A 337 3.69 -11.04 -22.61
CA HIS A 337 5.13 -11.07 -22.30
C HIS A 337 5.60 -10.11 -21.19
N THR A 338 4.69 -9.55 -20.38
CA THR A 338 5.07 -8.81 -19.18
C THR A 338 5.46 -9.75 -18.05
N PRO A 339 6.36 -9.34 -17.14
CA PRO A 339 6.61 -10.10 -15.92
C PRO A 339 5.35 -10.16 -15.06
N ALA A 340 5.16 -11.27 -14.35
CA ALA A 340 4.21 -11.42 -13.27
C ALA A 340 4.89 -12.14 -12.09
N TYR A 341 4.28 -12.08 -10.92
CA TYR A 341 4.84 -12.65 -9.71
C TYR A 341 3.81 -13.50 -9.00
N TYR A 342 4.25 -14.67 -8.55
CA TYR A 342 3.48 -15.56 -7.71
C TYR A 342 3.94 -15.38 -6.27
N ILE A 343 2.98 -15.18 -5.37
CA ILE A 343 3.20 -15.12 -3.92
C ILE A 343 2.31 -16.15 -3.24
N ARG A 344 2.89 -16.93 -2.33
CA ARG A 344 2.15 -17.82 -1.42
C ARG A 344 2.07 -17.15 -0.06
N ILE A 345 0.86 -17.07 0.50
CA ILE A 345 0.62 -16.52 1.83
C ILE A 345 0.16 -17.61 2.80
N ARG A 346 -0.34 -17.21 3.97
CA ARG A 346 -0.78 -18.12 5.03
C ARG A 346 -1.93 -19.00 4.55
N ASN A 347 -2.05 -20.19 5.13
CA ASN A 347 -3.13 -21.16 4.86
C ASN A 347 -3.21 -21.68 3.40
N GLY A 348 -2.13 -21.56 2.63
CA GLY A 348 -2.07 -22.05 1.25
C GLY A 348 -2.71 -21.13 0.22
N GLU A 349 -3.23 -19.97 0.64
CA GLU A 349 -3.68 -18.93 -0.29
C GLU A 349 -2.50 -18.45 -1.14
N ALA A 350 -2.75 -18.24 -2.43
CA ALA A 350 -1.71 -17.81 -3.36
C ALA A 350 -2.28 -16.88 -4.43
N PHE A 351 -1.47 -15.92 -4.84
CA PHE A 351 -1.85 -14.88 -5.79
C PHE A 351 -0.85 -14.75 -6.92
N VAL A 352 -1.35 -14.35 -8.09
CA VAL A 352 -0.54 -13.82 -9.19
C VAL A 352 -0.76 -12.32 -9.28
N VAL A 353 0.33 -11.56 -9.27
CA VAL A 353 0.31 -10.11 -9.45
C VAL A 353 1.06 -9.71 -10.72
N LEU A 354 0.51 -8.75 -11.47
CA LEU A 354 1.12 -8.23 -12.70
C LEU A 354 2.11 -7.09 -12.43
N ASP A 355 2.09 -6.50 -11.23
CA ASP A 355 3.01 -5.46 -10.80
C ASP A 355 3.70 -5.86 -9.50
N LYS A 356 5.02 -5.69 -9.46
CA LYS A 356 5.83 -5.96 -8.28
C LYS A 356 5.41 -5.13 -7.05
N ARG A 357 4.84 -3.94 -7.24
CA ARG A 357 4.40 -3.05 -6.16
C ARG A 357 3.17 -3.58 -5.45
N ASP A 358 2.39 -4.45 -6.07
CA ASP A 358 1.16 -4.98 -5.49
C ASP A 358 1.39 -6.16 -4.55
N TYR A 359 2.40 -7.02 -4.82
CA TYR A 359 2.72 -8.08 -3.85
C TYR A 359 3.18 -7.50 -2.52
N ILE A 360 3.70 -6.25 -2.49
CA ILE A 360 4.09 -5.56 -1.26
C ILE A 360 2.83 -5.31 -0.41
N GLY A 361 1.76 -4.81 -1.06
CA GLY A 361 0.47 -4.62 -0.41
C GLY A 361 -0.12 -5.94 0.08
N ILE A 362 0.00 -7.03 -0.70
CA ILE A 362 -0.46 -8.36 -0.29
C ILE A 362 0.34 -8.88 0.90
N ALA A 363 1.66 -8.90 0.81
CA ALA A 363 2.56 -9.38 1.86
C ALA A 363 2.42 -8.56 3.15
N GLY A 364 2.18 -7.25 3.03
CA GLY A 364 1.89 -6.34 4.15
C GLY A 364 0.53 -6.55 4.82
N GLY A 365 -0.35 -7.37 4.25
CA GLY A 365 -1.72 -7.58 4.74
C GLY A 365 -2.66 -6.42 4.42
N ARG A 366 -2.37 -5.66 3.36
CA ARG A 366 -3.18 -4.58 2.78
C ARG A 366 -3.71 -3.60 3.83
N PRO A 367 -2.83 -2.80 4.45
CA PRO A 367 -3.23 -1.95 5.57
C PRO A 367 -4.16 -0.79 5.15
N TRP A 368 -4.10 -0.38 3.87
CA TRP A 368 -4.95 0.65 3.25
C TRP A 368 -5.65 0.12 2.01
N ARG A 369 -6.88 0.61 1.76
CA ARG A 369 -7.67 0.31 0.55
C ARG A 369 -8.10 1.60 -0.13
N THR A 370 -8.40 1.47 -1.42
CA THR A 370 -8.93 2.57 -2.24
C THR A 370 -10.42 2.38 -2.39
N LEU A 371 -11.20 3.41 -2.04
CA LEU A 371 -12.64 3.44 -2.26
C LEU A 371 -12.94 3.69 -3.74
N THR A 372 -14.17 3.41 -4.18
CA THR A 372 -14.62 3.75 -5.54
C THR A 372 -14.56 5.25 -5.85
N THR A 373 -14.54 6.10 -4.82
CA THR A 373 -14.33 7.55 -4.94
C THR A 373 -12.87 7.95 -5.22
N GLY A 374 -11.94 6.99 -5.23
CA GLY A 374 -10.50 7.23 -5.29
C GLY A 374 -9.87 7.64 -3.96
N ALA A 375 -10.66 7.82 -2.89
CA ALA A 375 -10.08 8.10 -1.58
C ALA A 375 -9.38 6.86 -1.01
N ARG A 376 -8.17 7.04 -0.49
CA ARG A 376 -7.48 6.00 0.30
C ARG A 376 -7.83 6.14 1.77
N VAL A 377 -8.12 4.99 2.39
CA VAL A 377 -8.52 4.90 3.79
C VAL A 377 -7.90 3.66 4.45
N PRO A 378 -7.69 3.68 5.77
CA PRO A 378 -7.29 2.49 6.51
C PRO A 378 -8.28 1.35 6.27
N THR A 379 -7.79 0.12 6.19
CA THR A 379 -8.62 -1.09 6.02
C THR A 379 -9.66 -1.23 7.12
N ALA A 380 -9.40 -0.74 8.34
CA ALA A 380 -10.37 -0.72 9.43
C ALA A 380 -11.62 0.13 9.14
N TRP A 381 -11.59 1.04 8.15
CA TRP A 381 -12.66 2.00 7.86
C TRP A 381 -13.47 1.66 6.60
N ILE A 382 -13.33 0.44 6.06
CA ILE A 382 -13.96 0.04 4.79
C ILE A 382 -15.36 -0.54 4.95
N CYS A 383 -15.81 -0.82 6.17
CA CYS A 383 -17.13 -1.42 6.41
C CYS A 383 -18.24 -0.57 5.78
N GLY A 384 -19.10 -1.22 4.98
CA GLY A 384 -20.19 -0.57 4.24
C GLY A 384 -19.75 0.33 3.06
N LYS A 385 -18.47 0.38 2.70
CA LYS A 385 -17.95 1.21 1.61
C LYS A 385 -17.62 0.39 0.37
N ALA A 386 -17.94 0.93 -0.80
CA ALA A 386 -17.55 0.33 -2.06
C ALA A 386 -16.04 0.51 -2.29
N LEU A 387 -15.35 -0.60 -2.58
CA LEU A 387 -13.92 -0.62 -2.85
C LEU A 387 -13.64 -0.64 -4.35
N MET A 388 -12.53 -0.01 -4.74
CA MET A 388 -11.98 -0.24 -6.07
C MET A 388 -11.55 -1.70 -6.23
N PRO A 389 -11.79 -2.32 -7.40
CA PRO A 389 -11.30 -3.65 -7.69
C PRO A 389 -9.78 -3.72 -7.62
N ASP A 390 -9.26 -4.84 -7.13
CA ASP A 390 -7.83 -5.12 -7.15
C ASP A 390 -7.41 -5.59 -8.55
N HIS A 391 -7.34 -4.65 -9.51
CA HIS A 391 -6.92 -4.98 -10.88
C HIS A 391 -5.56 -5.70 -10.88
N GLY A 392 -5.25 -6.53 -11.88
CA GLY A 392 -3.92 -7.15 -11.99
C GLY A 392 -3.46 -8.00 -10.80
N ILE A 393 -4.35 -8.34 -9.87
CA ILE A 393 -4.15 -9.29 -8.77
C ILE A 393 -5.17 -10.39 -8.98
N PHE A 394 -4.71 -11.63 -9.06
CA PHE A 394 -5.53 -12.80 -9.35
C PHE A 394 -5.29 -13.86 -8.28
N GLU A 395 -6.34 -14.56 -7.85
CA GLU A 395 -6.15 -15.79 -7.11
C GLU A 395 -5.47 -16.82 -8.02
N TYR A 396 -4.48 -17.54 -7.49
CA TYR A 396 -3.72 -18.50 -8.29
C TYR A 396 -4.60 -19.64 -8.82
N ALA A 397 -5.61 -20.04 -8.06
CA ALA A 397 -6.57 -21.07 -8.48
C ALA A 397 -7.34 -20.66 -9.75
N GLU A 398 -7.69 -19.38 -9.90
CA GLU A 398 -8.35 -18.85 -11.10
C GLU A 398 -7.37 -18.63 -12.24
N TRP A 399 -6.18 -18.09 -11.93
CA TRP A 399 -5.11 -17.88 -12.89
C TRP A 399 -4.69 -19.18 -13.57
N SER A 400 -4.50 -20.25 -12.79
CA SER A 400 -4.04 -21.55 -13.30
C SER A 400 -5.06 -22.24 -14.21
N LYS A 401 -6.36 -22.04 -13.98
CA LYS A 401 -7.44 -22.49 -14.88
C LYS A 401 -7.44 -21.71 -16.20
N THR A 402 -7.26 -20.40 -16.11
CA THR A 402 -7.31 -19.51 -17.27
C THR A 402 -6.05 -19.62 -18.13
N TYR A 403 -4.89 -19.78 -17.49
CA TYR A 403 -3.57 -19.78 -18.14
C TYR A 403 -2.73 -21.00 -17.72
N PRO A 404 -3.14 -22.24 -18.07
CA PRO A 404 -2.49 -23.46 -17.60
C PRO A 404 -1.02 -23.58 -17.99
N LYS A 405 -0.58 -22.92 -19.07
CA LYS A 405 0.82 -22.90 -19.51
C LYS A 405 1.70 -21.86 -18.77
N LYS A 406 1.08 -20.87 -18.11
CA LYS A 406 1.76 -19.76 -17.42
C LYS A 406 1.83 -20.02 -15.91
N GLN A 407 2.52 -21.09 -15.54
CA GLN A 407 2.75 -21.47 -14.14
C GLN A 407 4.23 -21.26 -13.78
N PRO A 408 4.54 -20.85 -12.54
CA PRO A 408 5.92 -20.79 -12.08
C PRO A 408 6.53 -22.19 -12.04
N MET A 409 7.85 -22.30 -12.19
CA MET A 409 8.54 -23.60 -12.12
C MET A 409 8.33 -24.31 -10.79
N LEU A 410 8.20 -23.56 -9.69
CA LEU A 410 7.81 -24.11 -8.39
C LEU A 410 6.62 -25.08 -8.51
N ILE A 411 5.55 -24.66 -9.17
CA ILE A 411 4.32 -25.46 -9.27
C ILE A 411 4.52 -26.66 -10.20
N ARG A 412 5.41 -26.56 -11.20
CA ARG A 412 5.76 -27.70 -12.04
C ARG A 412 6.57 -28.74 -11.24
N ASN A 413 7.52 -28.29 -10.44
CA ASN A 413 8.30 -29.15 -9.55
C ASN A 413 7.40 -29.80 -8.50
N GLU A 414 6.48 -29.06 -7.88
CA GLU A 414 5.50 -29.60 -6.92
C GLU A 414 4.59 -30.66 -7.55
N LYS A 415 4.16 -30.46 -8.80
CA LYS A 415 3.39 -31.47 -9.55
C LYS A 415 4.20 -32.72 -9.86
N LEU A 416 5.47 -32.56 -10.20
CA LEU A 416 6.37 -33.67 -10.48
C LEU A 416 6.67 -34.49 -9.21
N ALA A 417 6.95 -33.80 -8.11
CA ALA A 417 7.23 -34.40 -6.80
C ALA A 417 5.98 -34.95 -6.10
N GLY A 418 4.78 -34.49 -6.48
CA GLY A 418 3.53 -34.84 -5.82
C GLY A 418 3.35 -34.22 -4.43
N GLN A 419 4.16 -33.21 -4.08
CA GLN A 419 4.12 -32.54 -2.77
C GLN A 419 4.52 -31.07 -2.84
N CYS A 420 4.21 -30.32 -1.79
CA CYS A 420 4.61 -28.92 -1.64
C CYS A 420 6.11 -28.82 -1.34
N LEU A 421 6.84 -27.98 -2.08
CA LEU A 421 8.30 -27.84 -1.94
C LEU A 421 8.72 -26.59 -1.17
N ILE A 422 7.84 -25.61 -1.02
CA ILE A 422 8.09 -24.39 -0.23
C ILE A 422 6.79 -23.78 0.27
N SER A 423 6.65 -23.54 1.57
CA SER A 423 5.44 -22.92 2.15
C SER A 423 5.75 -21.57 2.76
N ALA A 424 4.70 -20.80 3.05
CA ALA A 424 4.83 -19.72 4.02
C ALA A 424 5.20 -20.32 5.39
N GLU A 425 6.22 -19.75 6.03
CA GLU A 425 6.79 -20.26 7.28
C GLU A 425 6.52 -19.25 8.41
N GLU A 426 5.97 -19.70 9.53
CA GLU A 426 5.92 -18.89 10.75
C GLU A 426 7.19 -19.07 11.56
N ARG A 427 7.80 -17.95 11.95
CA ARG A 427 9.03 -17.88 12.74
C ARG A 427 8.76 -17.18 14.05
N GLU A 428 9.43 -17.67 15.09
CA GLU A 428 9.47 -16.96 16.37
C GLU A 428 10.44 -15.78 16.31
N GLY A 429 10.02 -14.65 16.89
CA GLY A 429 10.84 -13.45 16.91
C GLY A 429 11.03 -12.82 15.53
N TYR A 430 12.14 -12.10 15.37
CA TYR A 430 12.49 -11.34 14.16
C TYR A 430 13.96 -11.50 13.74
N GLN A 431 14.73 -12.35 14.45
CA GLN A 431 16.16 -12.55 14.23
C GLN A 431 16.44 -13.40 12.99
N ASN A 432 15.56 -14.36 12.68
CA ASN A 432 15.73 -15.22 11.51
C ASN A 432 15.38 -14.43 10.23
N THR A 433 16.43 -13.92 9.60
CA THR A 433 16.40 -13.16 8.34
C THR A 433 16.89 -13.98 7.15
N ALA A 434 16.78 -15.31 7.21
CA ALA A 434 17.11 -16.19 6.09
C ALA A 434 15.98 -16.22 5.04
N SER A 435 16.34 -16.16 3.76
CA SER A 435 15.40 -16.40 2.66
C SER A 435 14.91 -17.84 2.67
N LEU A 436 13.67 -18.07 2.21
CA LEU A 436 13.12 -19.41 2.06
C LEU A 436 13.81 -20.16 0.92
N VAL A 437 14.02 -21.46 1.13
CA VAL A 437 14.68 -22.36 0.18
C VAL A 437 13.68 -23.41 -0.28
N GLU A 438 13.56 -23.60 -1.59
CA GLU A 438 12.77 -24.67 -2.20
C GLU A 438 13.44 -26.01 -1.91
N GLN A 439 12.68 -26.93 -1.30
CA GLN A 439 13.21 -28.24 -0.92
C GLN A 439 13.43 -29.12 -2.16
N THR A 440 14.45 -29.97 -2.09
CA THR A 440 14.69 -31.06 -3.04
C THR A 440 14.36 -32.37 -2.31
N PRO A 441 13.24 -33.03 -2.65
CA PRO A 441 12.81 -34.20 -1.92
C PRO A 441 13.57 -35.46 -2.32
N GLU A 442 13.49 -36.49 -1.48
CA GLU A 442 14.10 -37.80 -1.73
C GLU A 442 13.61 -38.40 -3.06
N GLY A 443 14.52 -38.99 -3.84
CA GLY A 443 14.25 -39.51 -5.18
C GLY A 443 14.32 -38.46 -6.30
N PHE A 444 14.66 -37.21 -5.96
CA PHE A 444 14.81 -36.12 -6.91
C PHE A 444 16.14 -35.38 -6.75
N VAL A 445 16.62 -34.81 -7.85
CA VAL A 445 17.85 -34.04 -7.92
C VAL A 445 17.64 -32.72 -8.66
N ARG A 446 18.56 -31.79 -8.44
CA ARG A 446 18.71 -30.57 -9.25
C ARG A 446 20.09 -30.56 -9.85
N TYR A 447 20.18 -30.25 -11.14
CA TYR A 447 21.45 -30.20 -11.85
C TYR A 447 22.07 -28.80 -11.73
N GLY A 448 23.40 -28.70 -11.66
CA GLY A 448 24.10 -27.42 -11.79
C GLY A 448 25.26 -27.15 -10.83
N GLY A 449 25.71 -28.15 -10.05
CA GLY A 449 26.76 -27.99 -9.04
C GLY A 449 26.31 -27.13 -7.85
N PRO A 450 27.12 -27.01 -6.78
CA PRO A 450 26.73 -26.81 -5.35
C PRO A 450 25.92 -25.55 -5.01
N VAL A 451 25.57 -24.77 -6.03
CA VAL A 451 24.73 -23.58 -6.01
C VAL A 451 23.75 -23.77 -7.18
N SER A 452 22.51 -24.15 -6.89
CA SER A 452 21.57 -24.68 -7.89
C SER A 452 21.28 -23.68 -9.03
N ARG A 453 22.00 -23.82 -10.15
CA ARG A 453 21.76 -23.00 -11.35
C ARG A 453 20.50 -23.44 -12.11
N ASN A 454 20.05 -24.68 -11.91
CA ASN A 454 18.81 -25.20 -12.46
C ASN A 454 17.73 -25.24 -11.38
N TRP A 455 16.75 -24.37 -11.54
CA TRP A 455 15.48 -24.37 -10.81
C TRP A 455 14.54 -25.53 -11.13
N GLN A 456 14.82 -26.35 -12.15
CA GLN A 456 13.99 -27.51 -12.49
C GLN A 456 14.38 -28.73 -11.64
N LEU A 457 13.37 -29.45 -11.18
CA LEU A 457 13.51 -30.73 -10.49
C LEU A 457 13.51 -31.89 -11.49
N TYR A 458 14.34 -32.89 -11.25
CA TYR A 458 14.46 -34.12 -12.07
C TYR A 458 14.37 -35.33 -11.16
N ARG A 459 13.88 -36.45 -11.69
CA ARG A 459 14.02 -37.74 -10.98
C ARG A 459 15.47 -38.18 -11.03
N GLU A 460 15.91 -38.94 -10.04
CA GLU A 460 17.30 -39.45 -9.98
C GLU A 460 17.69 -40.32 -11.18
N ASP A 461 16.71 -40.97 -11.84
CA ASP A 461 16.90 -41.81 -13.01
C ASP A 461 16.82 -41.05 -14.35
N GLU A 462 16.49 -39.75 -14.34
CA GLU A 462 16.41 -38.94 -15.55
C GLU A 462 17.78 -38.35 -15.91
N GLU A 463 18.15 -38.39 -17.19
CA GLU A 463 19.33 -37.66 -17.66
C GLU A 463 19.10 -36.14 -17.56
N GLY A 464 19.99 -35.46 -16.84
CA GLY A 464 20.00 -34.01 -16.73
C GLY A 464 20.50 -33.30 -17.99
N PRO A 465 20.55 -31.96 -17.98
CA PRO A 465 21.16 -31.18 -19.05
C PRO A 465 22.63 -31.60 -19.28
N GLU A 466 23.05 -31.63 -20.55
CA GLU A 466 24.45 -31.89 -20.93
C GLU A 466 25.42 -30.98 -20.14
N ASP A 467 26.53 -31.55 -19.68
CA ASP A 467 27.60 -30.91 -18.91
C ASP A 467 27.28 -30.50 -17.45
N TRP A 468 26.14 -30.92 -16.90
CA TRP A 468 25.74 -30.56 -15.53
C TRP A 468 25.75 -31.78 -14.61
N ASN A 469 26.39 -31.64 -13.44
CA ASN A 469 26.35 -32.67 -12.40
C ASN A 469 25.12 -32.48 -11.49
N PRO A 470 24.47 -33.57 -11.03
CA PRO A 470 23.40 -33.49 -10.05
C PRO A 470 23.98 -33.11 -8.68
N ASP A 471 23.30 -32.20 -7.99
CA ASP A 471 23.53 -31.96 -6.56
C ASP A 471 22.65 -32.89 -5.74
N ALA A 472 23.24 -33.48 -4.69
CA ALA A 472 22.55 -34.35 -3.73
C ALA A 472 21.42 -33.59 -2.99
N PRO A 473 20.41 -34.30 -2.47
CA PRO A 473 19.32 -33.68 -1.70
C PRO A 473 19.87 -32.90 -0.50
N ASN A 474 19.37 -31.68 -0.30
CA ASN A 474 19.48 -30.97 0.98
C ASN A 474 18.54 -31.69 1.97
N GLY A 475 19.03 -32.73 2.63
CA GLY A 475 18.21 -33.58 3.49
C GLY A 475 17.53 -32.80 4.63
N PRO A 476 16.33 -33.23 5.09
CA PRO A 476 15.82 -32.81 6.39
C PRO A 476 16.61 -33.54 7.48
N VAL A 477 17.00 -32.82 8.54
CA VAL A 477 17.41 -33.46 9.80
C VAL A 477 16.24 -33.32 10.76
N GLY A 478 15.64 -34.47 11.11
CA GLY A 478 14.94 -34.77 12.37
C GLY A 478 13.97 -33.75 12.94
#